data_AF-A0A5P1PKL6-F1
#
_entry.id   AF-A0A5P1PKL6-F1
#
_cell.length_a   1.000
_cell.length_b   1.000
_cell.length_c   1.000
_cell.angle_alpha   90.00
_cell.angle_beta   90.00
_cell.angle_gamma   90.00
#
_symmetry.space_group_name_H-M   'P 1'
#
loop_
_entity.id
_entity.type
_entity.pdbx_description
1 polymer ?
#
loop_
_entity_poly.entity_id
_entity_poly.type
_entity_poly.pdbx_seq_one_letter_code
_entity_poly.pdbx_strand_id
1 'polypeptide(L)'
;MQDNEKIYRIELPDEEYAYVENLKQEYYKKLENMTKDERLQYFRDNIAIENKLNFEKEINGTVYKVNTYFDENAEESILAKIFRLTKRS
;
A
#
# COMPACT_ATOMS: atom_id res chain seq x y z
N MET A 1 -25.58 24.96 -26.89
CA MET A 1 -25.78 23.50 -26.97
C MET A 1 -25.13 22.94 -25.72
N GLN A 2 -25.90 22.25 -24.87
CA GLN A 2 -25.40 21.70 -23.61
C GLN A 2 -24.39 20.59 -23.94
N ASP A 3 -23.15 20.74 -23.46
CA ASP A 3 -22.15 19.69 -23.52
C ASP A 3 -22.53 18.64 -22.47
N ASN A 4 -22.97 17.50 -22.95
CA ASN A 4 -23.43 16.40 -22.12
C ASN A 4 -22.21 15.69 -21.56
N GLU A 5 -21.80 15.98 -20.33
CA GLU A 5 -20.76 15.24 -19.61
C GLU A 5 -21.15 13.75 -19.55
N LYS A 6 -20.55 12.94 -20.43
CA LYS A 6 -20.66 11.48 -20.35
C LYS A 6 -19.87 11.01 -19.13
N ILE A 7 -20.58 10.74 -18.04
CA ILE A 7 -20.03 10.06 -16.87
C ILE A 7 -19.88 8.57 -17.23
N TYR A 8 -18.66 8.14 -17.51
CA TYR A 8 -18.36 6.71 -17.66
C TYR A 8 -18.26 6.08 -16.26
N ARG A 9 -19.31 5.37 -15.86
CA ARG A 9 -19.31 4.57 -14.64
C ARG A 9 -18.82 3.17 -14.99
N ILE A 10 -17.60 2.84 -14.55
CA ILE A 10 -17.09 1.47 -14.64
C ILE A 10 -17.78 0.69 -13.53
N GLU A 11 -18.91 0.06 -13.85
CA GLU A 11 -19.60 -0.83 -12.93
C GLU A 11 -19.02 -2.24 -13.09
N LEU A 12 -18.64 -2.85 -11.97
CA LEU A 12 -18.21 -4.24 -11.95
C LEU A 12 -19.42 -5.13 -12.25
N PRO A 13 -19.28 -6.19 -13.07
CA PRO A 13 -20.29 -7.24 -13.17
C PRO A 13 -20.63 -7.81 -11.79
N ASP A 14 -21.86 -8.28 -11.59
CA ASP A 14 -22.33 -8.78 -10.30
C ASP A 14 -21.41 -9.85 -9.69
N GLU A 15 -20.85 -10.74 -10.52
CA GLU A 15 -19.91 -11.78 -10.08
C GLU A 15 -18.59 -11.19 -9.58
N GLU A 16 -18.03 -10.19 -10.28
CA GLU A 16 -16.80 -9.51 -9.88
C GLU A 16 -17.01 -8.66 -8.63
N TYR A 17 -18.16 -7.99 -8.54
CA TYR A 17 -18.54 -7.24 -7.34
C TYR A 17 -18.65 -8.17 -6.12
N ALA A 18 -19.36 -9.30 -6.26
CA ALA A 18 -19.50 -10.28 -5.19
C ALA A 18 -18.14 -10.86 -4.77
N TYR A 19 -17.24 -11.09 -5.73
CA TYR A 19 -15.88 -11.53 -5.45
C TYR A 19 -15.08 -10.51 -4.63
N VAL A 20 -15.07 -9.24 -5.06
CA VAL A 20 -14.36 -8.16 -4.34
C VAL A 20 -14.95 -7.95 -2.95
N GLU A 21 -16.28 -8.01 -2.82
CA GLU A 21 -16.95 -7.88 -1.54
C GLU A 21 -16.55 -9.02 -0.60
N ASN A 22 -16.53 -10.27 -1.07
CA ASN A 22 -16.06 -11.41 -0.28
C ASN A 22 -14.61 -11.25 0.17
N LEU A 23 -13.70 -10.85 -0.73
CA LEU A 23 -12.30 -10.56 -0.39
C LEU A 23 -12.19 -9.49 0.71
N LYS A 24 -12.99 -8.42 0.61
CA LYS A 24 -13.02 -7.36 1.61
C LYS A 24 -13.48 -7.89 2.97
N GLN A 25 -14.53 -8.72 3.00
CA GLN A 25 -15.04 -9.31 4.23
C GLN A 25 -14.03 -10.29 4.87
N GLU A 26 -13.35 -11.11 4.06
CA GLU A 26 -12.26 -11.98 4.54
C GLU A 26 -11.12 -11.17 5.16
N TYR A 27 -10.75 -10.06 4.51
CA TYR A 27 -9.72 -9.17 5.00
C TYR A 27 -10.10 -8.53 6.34
N TYR A 28 -11.34 -8.05 6.49
CA TYR A 28 -11.82 -7.50 7.76
C TYR A 28 -11.84 -8.54 8.87
N LYS A 29 -12.37 -9.75 8.63
CA LYS A 29 -12.34 -10.84 9.62
C LYS A 29 -10.92 -11.18 10.07
N LYS A 30 -9.96 -11.21 9.13
CA LYS A 30 -8.55 -11.43 9.46
C LYS A 30 -8.02 -10.35 10.40
N LEU A 31 -8.30 -9.07 10.11
CA LEU A 31 -7.84 -7.95 10.94
C LEU A 31 -8.54 -7.88 12.29
N GLU A 32 -9.83 -8.24 12.38
CA GLU A 32 -10.61 -8.28 13.62
C GLU A 32 -10.09 -9.32 14.61
N ASN A 33 -9.65 -10.47 14.11
CA ASN A 33 -9.07 -11.54 14.92
C ASN A 33 -7.64 -11.24 15.43
N MET A 34 -7.01 -10.15 14.98
CA MET A 34 -5.71 -9.70 15.49
C MET A 34 -5.87 -8.81 16.71
N THR A 35 -4.98 -8.98 17.68
CA THR A 35 -4.74 -8.00 18.74
C THR A 35 -4.25 -6.67 18.16
N LYS A 36 -4.25 -5.61 18.97
CA LYS A 36 -3.76 -4.29 18.57
C LYS A 36 -2.30 -4.34 18.09
N ASP A 37 -1.45 -5.07 18.80
CA ASP A 37 -0.01 -5.15 18.48
C ASP A 37 0.24 -5.97 17.22
N GLU A 38 -0.49 -7.08 17.02
CA GLU A 38 -0.43 -7.86 15.78
C GLU A 38 -0.90 -7.04 14.58
N ARG A 39 -1.98 -6.27 14.72
CA ARG A 39 -2.49 -5.40 13.65
C ARG A 39 -1.49 -4.31 13.30
N LEU A 40 -0.83 -3.73 14.31
CA LEU A 40 0.20 -2.71 14.12
C LEU A 40 1.44 -3.29 13.43
N GLN A 41 1.88 -4.48 13.82
CA GLN A 41 2.99 -5.18 13.17
C GLN A 41 2.63 -5.56 11.72
N TYR A 42 1.42 -6.08 11.49
CA TYR A 42 0.91 -6.38 10.14
C TYR A 42 0.95 -5.15 9.23
N PHE A 43 0.50 -3.99 9.74
CA PHE A 43 0.60 -2.72 9.03
C PHE A 43 2.04 -2.36 8.67
N ARG A 44 2.98 -2.46 9.63
CA ARG A 44 4.40 -2.18 9.39
C ARG A 44 5.00 -3.07 8.30
N ASP A 45 4.65 -4.35 8.31
CA ASP A 45 5.26 -5.34 7.42
C ASP A 45 4.65 -5.37 6.01
N ASN A 46 3.38 -5.01 5.88
CA ASN A 46 2.64 -5.21 4.63
C ASN A 46 2.18 -3.91 3.96
N ILE A 47 1.97 -2.83 4.74
CA ILE A 47 1.36 -1.59 4.24
C ILE A 47 2.34 -0.43 4.30
N ALA A 48 3.08 -0.28 5.39
CA ALA A 48 4.07 0.78 5.57
C ALA A 48 5.41 0.39 4.92
N ILE A 49 5.39 0.28 3.60
CA ILE A 49 6.52 -0.21 2.79
C ILE A 49 7.74 0.69 2.95
N GLU A 50 7.53 1.96 3.31
CA GLU A 50 8.58 2.91 3.65
C GLU A 50 9.46 2.43 4.81
N ASN A 51 8.92 1.65 5.76
CA ASN A 51 9.72 1.09 6.84
C ASN A 51 10.76 0.08 6.34
N LYS A 52 10.52 -0.54 5.16
CA LYS A 52 11.48 -1.46 4.53
C LYS A 52 12.61 -0.73 3.79
N LEU A 53 12.52 0.59 3.61
CA LEU A 53 13.57 1.40 2.99
C LEU A 53 14.66 1.76 3.99
N ASN A 54 14.37 1.67 5.29
CA ASN A 54 15.36 1.73 6.34
C ASN A 54 15.91 0.32 6.57
N PHE A 55 17.22 0.15 6.59
CA PHE A 55 17.82 -1.15 6.87
C PHE A 55 19.09 -1.02 7.69
N GLU A 56 19.38 -2.08 8.42
CA GLU A 56 20.59 -2.25 9.20
C GLU A 56 21.39 -3.42 8.63
N LYS A 57 22.71 -3.26 8.54
CA LYS A 57 23.60 -4.32 8.06
C LYS A 57 24.93 -4.28 8.80
N GLU A 58 25.35 -5.44 9.29
CA GLU A 58 26.68 -5.62 9.87
C GLU A 58 27.69 -6.01 8.78
N ILE A 59 28.81 -5.30 8.73
CA ILE A 59 29.95 -5.62 7.85
C ILE A 59 31.22 -5.51 8.69
N ASN A 60 31.95 -6.63 8.83
CA ASN A 60 33.20 -6.72 9.59
C ASN A 60 33.08 -6.17 11.03
N GLY A 61 32.02 -6.54 11.75
CA GLY A 61 31.77 -6.08 13.12
C GLY A 61 31.32 -4.63 13.25
N THR A 62 31.09 -3.92 12.15
CA THR A 62 30.54 -2.55 12.14
C THR A 62 29.08 -2.58 11.68
N VAL A 63 28.20 -1.98 12.46
CA VAL A 63 26.77 -1.86 12.15
C VAL A 63 26.52 -0.59 11.33
N TYR A 64 26.02 -0.75 10.12
CA TYR A 64 25.61 0.35 9.24
C TYR A 64 24.09 0.46 9.25
N LYS A 65 23.59 1.64 9.56
CA LYS A 65 22.16 1.96 9.49
C LYS A 65 21.91 2.95 8.36
N VAL A 66 21.07 2.56 7.41
CA VAL A 66 20.59 3.43 6.33
C VAL A 66 19.17 3.88 6.70
N ASN A 67 18.96 5.19 6.74
CA ASN A 67 17.65 5.79 6.93
C ASN A 67 17.29 6.58 5.67
N THR A 68 16.10 6.32 5.12
CA THR A 68 15.55 7.03 3.99
C THR A 68 14.69 8.18 4.49
N TYR A 69 14.93 9.38 3.97
CA TYR A 69 14.17 10.59 4.26
C TYR A 69 13.39 11.01 3.02
N PHE A 70 12.15 11.45 3.21
CA PHE A 70 11.29 11.94 2.14
C PHE A 70 11.13 13.45 2.27
N ASP A 71 11.30 14.14 1.15
CA ASP A 71 11.02 15.58 1.06
C ASP A 71 9.50 15.79 1.13
N GLU A 72 9.07 16.64 2.05
CA GLU A 72 7.66 17.02 2.21
C GLU A 72 7.13 17.79 0.99
N ASN A 73 8.02 18.40 0.21
CA ASN A 73 7.69 19.17 -0.99
C ASN A 73 7.76 18.33 -2.28
N ALA A 74 7.97 17.02 -2.18
CA ALA A 74 8.04 16.15 -3.34
C ALA A 74 6.71 16.11 -4.10
N GLU A 75 6.78 16.19 -5.44
CA GLU A 75 5.60 16.14 -6.31
C GLU A 75 4.84 14.79 -6.26
N GLU A 76 5.51 13.71 -5.85
CA GLU A 76 4.94 12.37 -5.74
C GLU A 76 5.18 11.75 -4.36
N SER A 77 4.16 11.07 -3.81
CA SER A 77 4.30 10.28 -2.58
C SER A 77 5.18 9.04 -2.83
N ILE A 78 5.76 8.47 -1.77
CA ILE A 78 6.55 7.23 -1.89
C ILE A 78 5.74 6.09 -2.52
N LEU A 79 4.48 5.89 -2.11
CA LEU A 79 3.63 4.86 -2.69
C LEU A 79 3.43 5.10 -4.18
N ALA A 80 3.14 6.34 -4.59
CA ALA A 80 2.98 6.68 -6.00
C ALA A 80 4.26 6.42 -6.80
N LYS A 81 5.41 6.80 -6.26
CA LYS A 81 6.72 6.56 -6.87
C LYS A 81 7.04 5.08 -7.01
N ILE A 82 6.80 4.29 -5.96
CA ILE A 82 7.05 2.85 -5.98
C ILE A 82 6.10 2.16 -6.95
N PHE A 83 4.81 2.49 -6.95
CA PHE A 83 3.88 1.97 -7.96
C PHE A 83 4.35 2.33 -9.36
N ARG A 84 4.76 3.58 -9.63
CA ARG A 84 5.26 3.99 -10.95
C ARG A 84 6.49 3.18 -11.39
N LEU A 85 7.45 2.94 -10.49
CA LEU A 85 8.68 2.19 -10.80
C LEU A 85 8.46 0.68 -10.90
N THR A 86 7.45 0.13 -10.21
CA THR A 86 7.19 -1.32 -10.15
C THR A 86 6.06 -1.79 -11.05
N LYS A 87 5.27 -0.86 -11.61
CA LYS A 87 4.24 -1.18 -12.62
C LYS A 87 4.94 -1.74 -13.85
N ARG A 88 4.85 -3.06 -14.05
CA ARG A 88 5.31 -3.69 -15.30
C ARG A 88 4.51 -3.12 -16.47
N SER A 89 5.24 -2.60 -17.45
CA SER A 89 4.75 -2.27 -18.80
C SER A 89 4.29 -3.52 -19.53
#